data_AF-A0A2A6BXD4-F1
#
_entry.id   AF-A0A2A6BXD4-F1
#
_cell.length_a   1.000
_cell.length_b   1.000
_cell.length_c   1.000
_cell.angle_alpha   90.00
_cell.angle_beta   90.00
_cell.angle_gamma   90.00
#
_symmetry.space_group_name_H-M   'P 1'
#
loop_
_entity.id
_entity.type
_entity.pdbx_description
1 polymer ?
#
loop_
_entity_poly.entity_id
_entity_poly.type
_entity_poly.pdbx_seq_one_letter_code
_entity_poly.pdbx_strand_id
1 'polypeptide(L)'
;MLETLSQLEISTHSPFEKIPRELFWKVIEFAPESALKLRSASKTLKLRLEEYTFAHLQDSYVDELCFIGRSQILGPTSTFSIELNSKIKQDKLLKYLDNCLGARIGRVVIKEWKTPINHDVIKSLLEGKTIGEMEVSGLTNDAVFKLLMPIDAYKVDVLDLTVDKNEAGNPAALLHDLSSVPAMIIRQRHVSGIASTEIYFFG
;
A
#
# COMPACT_ATOMS: atom_id res chain seq x y z
N MET A 1 62.84 -16.48 24.22
CA MET A 1 62.08 -17.69 23.84
C MET A 1 60.65 -17.59 24.41
N LEU A 2 59.90 -16.57 24.01
CA LEU A 2 58.50 -16.33 24.38
C LEU A 2 57.87 -15.40 23.33
N GLU A 3 57.66 -15.91 22.12
CA GLU A 3 56.84 -15.26 21.09
C GLU A 3 56.15 -16.38 20.33
N THR A 4 54.84 -16.58 20.57
CA THR A 4 53.82 -17.12 19.64
C THR A 4 52.58 -17.55 20.43
N LEU A 5 51.81 -16.59 20.93
CA LEU A 5 50.39 -16.80 21.26
C LEU A 5 49.58 -15.55 20.86
N SER A 6 49.77 -15.11 19.61
CA SER A 6 48.85 -14.15 18.99
C SER A 6 47.68 -14.89 18.36
N GLN A 7 46.52 -14.72 18.99
CA GLN A 7 45.22 -14.58 18.34
C GLN A 7 44.62 -15.84 17.71
N LEU A 8 44.06 -16.71 18.57
CA LEU A 8 42.85 -17.45 18.20
C LEU A 8 41.65 -16.54 18.45
N GLU A 9 41.43 -15.54 17.58
CA GLU A 9 40.14 -14.86 17.55
C GLU A 9 39.10 -15.87 17.08
N ILE A 10 38.44 -16.52 18.04
CA ILE A 10 37.28 -17.37 17.77
C ILE A 10 36.21 -16.42 17.25
N SER A 11 36.16 -16.28 15.92
CA SER A 11 35.14 -15.48 15.26
C SER A 11 33.78 -16.00 15.70
N THR A 12 33.02 -15.20 16.44
CA THR A 12 31.70 -15.55 16.98
C THR A 12 30.62 -15.57 15.90
N HIS A 13 30.98 -15.24 14.66
CA HIS A 13 30.09 -15.24 13.52
C HIS A 13 29.73 -16.65 13.07
N SER A 14 28.42 -16.87 12.88
CA SER A 14 27.97 -18.14 12.31
C SER A 14 28.56 -18.32 10.91
N PRO A 15 28.78 -19.57 10.44
CA PRO A 15 29.22 -19.83 9.07
C PRO A 15 28.34 -19.15 8.03
N PHE A 16 27.03 -18.97 8.33
CA PHE A 16 26.06 -18.30 7.49
C PHE A 16 26.34 -16.81 7.26
N GLU A 17 26.98 -16.14 8.22
CA GLU A 17 27.33 -14.72 8.11
C GLU A 17 28.58 -14.51 7.25
N LYS A 18 29.41 -15.54 7.10
CA LYS A 18 30.66 -15.50 6.33
C LYS A 18 30.46 -15.80 4.84
N ILE A 19 29.29 -16.30 4.46
CA ILE A 19 28.99 -16.64 3.06
C ILE A 19 29.10 -15.35 2.21
N PRO A 20 29.62 -15.39 0.97
CA PRO A 20 29.50 -14.28 0.03
C PRO A 20 28.04 -13.83 -0.15
N ARG A 21 27.84 -12.53 -0.39
CA ARG A 21 26.52 -11.91 -0.51
C ARG A 21 25.67 -12.58 -1.59
N GLU A 22 26.28 -12.86 -2.74
CA GLU A 22 25.61 -13.43 -3.92
C GLU A 22 25.09 -14.84 -3.65
N LEU A 23 25.83 -15.63 -2.87
CA LEU A 23 25.40 -16.97 -2.45
C LEU A 23 24.33 -16.90 -1.36
N PHE A 24 24.43 -15.94 -0.44
CA PHE A 24 23.38 -15.70 0.54
C PHE A 24 22.04 -15.38 -0.13
N TRP A 25 22.04 -14.54 -1.16
CA TRP A 25 20.86 -14.21 -1.95
C TRP A 25 20.24 -15.43 -2.63
N LYS A 26 21.05 -16.28 -3.27
CA LYS A 26 20.56 -17.56 -3.84
C LYS A 26 19.93 -18.50 -2.82
N VAL A 27 20.41 -18.49 -1.57
CA VAL A 27 19.78 -19.27 -0.49
C VAL A 27 18.40 -18.72 -0.14
N ILE A 28 18.23 -17.39 -0.14
CA ILE A 28 16.92 -16.76 0.08
C ILE A 28 15.98 -17.02 -1.10
N GLU A 29 16.46 -16.96 -2.35
CA GLU A 29 15.68 -17.34 -3.54
C GLU A 29 15.21 -18.79 -3.48
N PHE A 30 16.10 -19.70 -3.04
CA PHE A 30 15.80 -21.12 -2.94
C PHE A 30 14.80 -21.45 -1.81
N ALA A 31 14.86 -20.72 -0.69
CA ALA A 31 14.06 -21.00 0.51
C ALA A 31 13.56 -19.69 1.17
N PRO A 32 12.63 -18.96 0.54
CA PRO A 32 12.16 -17.66 1.03
C PRO A 32 11.45 -17.75 2.39
N GLU A 33 10.84 -18.88 2.73
CA GLU A 33 10.20 -19.13 4.03
C GLU A 33 11.21 -19.13 5.19
N SER A 34 12.49 -19.37 4.90
CA SER A 34 13.57 -19.32 5.90
C SER A 34 14.04 -17.89 6.19
N ALA A 35 13.69 -16.92 5.34
CA ALA A 35 14.11 -15.53 5.46
C ALA A 35 13.72 -14.90 6.81
N LEU A 36 12.50 -15.19 7.29
CA LEU A 36 12.01 -14.66 8.56
C LEU A 36 12.82 -15.20 9.76
N LYS A 37 13.13 -16.50 9.73
CA LYS A 37 13.94 -17.16 10.76
C LYS A 37 15.36 -16.60 10.76
N LEU A 38 15.98 -16.48 9.57
CA LEU A 38 17.32 -15.90 9.41
C LEU A 38 17.38 -14.45 9.88
N ARG A 39 16.34 -13.65 9.59
CA ARG A 39 16.22 -12.26 10.06
C ARG A 39 16.20 -12.16 11.59
N SER A 40 15.58 -13.11 12.27
CA SER A 40 15.52 -13.14 13.74
C SER A 40 16.80 -13.66 14.39
N ALA A 41 17.58 -14.48 13.68
CA ALA A 41 18.76 -15.16 14.23
C ALA A 41 19.99 -14.24 14.37
N SER A 42 20.11 -13.21 13.52
CA SER A 42 21.28 -12.32 13.53
C SER A 42 21.00 -10.94 12.94
N LYS A 43 21.65 -9.92 13.52
CA LYS A 43 21.65 -8.55 12.99
C LYS A 43 22.32 -8.46 11.61
N THR A 44 23.41 -9.21 11.41
CA THR A 44 24.14 -9.25 10.13
C THR A 44 23.29 -9.88 9.04
N LEU A 45 22.63 -11.00 9.35
CA LEU A 45 21.73 -11.66 8.41
C LEU A 45 20.51 -10.80 8.09
N LYS A 46 19.95 -10.11 9.09
CA LYS A 46 18.89 -9.13 8.88
C LYS A 46 19.31 -8.04 7.90
N LEU A 47 20.49 -7.44 8.08
CA LEU A 47 20.99 -6.39 7.19
C LEU A 47 21.15 -6.90 5.76
N ARG A 48 21.72 -8.10 5.58
CA ARG A 48 21.85 -8.69 4.24
C ARG A 48 20.52 -9.05 3.60
N LEU A 49 19.53 -9.43 4.41
CA LEU A 49 18.19 -9.71 3.92
C LEU A 49 17.47 -8.42 3.52
N GLU A 50 17.71 -7.34 4.26
CA GLU A 50 17.29 -5.98 3.89
C GLU A 50 17.97 -5.55 2.58
N GLU A 51 19.29 -5.72 2.44
CA GLU A 51 20.00 -5.48 1.17
C GLU A 51 19.47 -6.34 0.02
N TYR A 52 19.24 -7.62 0.25
CA TYR A 52 18.65 -8.54 -0.73
C TYR A 52 17.30 -8.02 -1.20
N THR A 53 16.41 -7.72 -0.25
CA THR A 53 15.10 -7.19 -0.55
C THR A 53 15.25 -5.86 -1.30
N PHE A 54 16.07 -4.90 -0.84
CA PHE A 54 16.29 -3.64 -1.57
C PHE A 54 16.83 -3.82 -3.00
N ALA A 55 17.77 -4.75 -3.21
CA ALA A 55 18.37 -5.03 -4.51
C ALA A 55 17.40 -5.74 -5.48
N HIS A 56 16.52 -6.60 -4.96
CA HIS A 56 15.54 -7.35 -5.76
C HIS A 56 14.15 -6.70 -5.78
N LEU A 57 13.98 -5.58 -5.07
CA LEU A 57 12.76 -4.74 -5.08
C LEU A 57 12.70 -3.78 -6.29
N GLN A 58 13.60 -3.91 -7.27
CA GLN A 58 13.39 -3.28 -8.59
C GLN A 58 12.26 -3.96 -9.37
N ASP A 59 11.90 -5.19 -9.01
CA ASP A 59 10.68 -5.83 -9.47
C ASP A 59 9.55 -5.45 -8.49
N SER A 60 8.55 -4.72 -8.97
CA SER A 60 7.31 -4.44 -8.24
C SER A 60 6.69 -5.75 -7.78
N TYR A 61 6.74 -6.05 -6.48
CA TYR A 61 6.02 -7.21 -5.93
C TYR A 61 4.54 -6.89 -5.67
N VAL A 62 4.13 -5.61 -5.72
CA VAL A 62 2.79 -5.16 -5.32
C VAL A 62 2.30 -4.09 -6.29
N ASP A 63 1.65 -4.52 -7.37
CA ASP A 63 1.08 -3.58 -8.34
C ASP A 63 -0.13 -2.82 -7.75
N GLU A 64 -0.84 -3.44 -6.80
CA GLU A 64 -2.07 -2.90 -6.22
C GLU A 64 -2.14 -3.11 -4.70
N LEU A 65 -2.41 -2.02 -3.98
CA LEU A 65 -2.74 -2.02 -2.55
C LEU A 65 -4.24 -1.75 -2.37
N CYS A 66 -4.95 -2.70 -1.76
CA CYS A 66 -6.39 -2.57 -1.50
C CYS A 66 -6.71 -2.41 -0.01
N PHE A 67 -7.25 -1.25 0.37
CA PHE A 67 -7.79 -0.97 1.69
C PHE A 67 -9.26 -1.42 1.77
N ILE A 68 -9.54 -2.45 2.57
CA ILE A 68 -10.89 -3.02 2.69
C ILE A 68 -11.48 -2.76 4.10
N GLY A 69 -12.71 -2.25 4.16
CA GLY A 69 -13.51 -2.07 5.37
C GLY A 69 -14.11 -3.36 5.96
N ARG A 70 -14.42 -4.37 5.14
CA ARG A 70 -14.33 -5.83 5.42
C ARG A 70 -14.54 -6.71 4.18
N SER A 71 -13.76 -7.79 4.13
CA SER A 71 -13.81 -9.06 3.38
C SER A 71 -14.43 -9.13 1.97
N GLN A 72 -13.59 -9.33 0.95
CA GLN A 72 -13.91 -10.16 -0.21
C GLN A 72 -12.67 -10.81 -0.83
N ILE A 73 -12.89 -11.94 -1.51
CA ILE A 73 -11.88 -12.78 -2.15
C ILE A 73 -11.32 -12.06 -3.38
N LEU A 74 -10.00 -11.89 -3.41
CA LEU A 74 -9.28 -11.29 -4.54
C LEU A 74 -8.97 -12.34 -5.61
N GLY A 75 -9.04 -11.90 -6.87
CA GLY A 75 -8.74 -12.71 -8.06
C GLY A 75 -7.23 -12.94 -8.30
N PRO A 76 -6.83 -13.40 -9.50
CA PRO A 76 -5.51 -13.98 -9.77
C PRO A 76 -4.36 -12.97 -9.94
N THR A 77 -4.54 -11.69 -9.60
CA THR A 77 -3.49 -10.67 -9.64
C THR A 77 -2.66 -10.67 -8.35
N SER A 78 -1.41 -10.19 -8.40
CA SER A 78 -0.53 -9.96 -7.24
C SER A 78 -1.00 -8.77 -6.39
N THR A 79 -2.26 -8.81 -5.98
CA THR A 79 -2.95 -7.79 -5.20
C THR A 79 -2.64 -7.98 -3.72
N PHE A 80 -2.05 -6.97 -3.07
CA PHE A 80 -1.88 -6.99 -1.61
C PHE A 80 -3.08 -6.26 -0.99
N SER A 81 -3.91 -7.02 -0.27
CA SER A 81 -5.01 -6.44 0.50
C SER A 81 -4.56 -6.12 1.91
N ILE A 82 -4.82 -4.90 2.36
CA ILE A 82 -4.66 -4.50 3.74
C ILE A 82 -6.04 -4.12 4.28
N GLU A 83 -6.59 -4.97 5.14
CA GLU A 83 -7.82 -4.63 5.86
C GLU A 83 -7.48 -3.60 6.94
N LEU A 84 -7.80 -2.32 6.69
CA LEU A 84 -7.69 -1.28 7.70
C LEU A 84 -8.85 -1.41 8.68
N ASN A 85 -8.71 -2.30 9.65
CA ASN A 85 -9.61 -2.32 10.79
C ASN A 85 -9.19 -1.23 11.78
N SER A 86 -10.14 -0.66 12.52
CA SER A 86 -9.97 0.36 13.57
C SER A 86 -8.98 0.01 14.68
N LYS A 87 -8.39 -1.19 14.64
CA LYS A 87 -7.36 -1.70 15.55
C LYS A 87 -5.94 -1.58 15.02
N ILE A 88 -5.70 -1.06 13.81
CA ILE A 88 -4.33 -0.79 13.33
C ILE A 88 -3.78 0.41 14.09
N LYS A 89 -3.23 0.12 15.27
CA LYS A 89 -2.32 0.99 16.04
C LYS A 89 -0.87 0.58 15.85
N GLN A 90 -0.56 -0.20 14.81
CA GLN A 90 0.79 -0.67 14.56
C GLN A 90 1.55 0.38 13.74
N ASP A 91 2.13 1.36 14.43
CA ASP A 91 2.97 2.43 13.85
C ASP A 91 4.05 1.89 12.89
N LYS A 92 4.53 0.68 13.14
CA LYS A 92 5.51 0.01 12.29
C LYS A 92 4.95 -0.30 10.91
N LEU A 93 3.74 -0.87 10.82
CA LEU A 93 3.12 -1.22 9.53
C LEU A 93 2.82 0.05 8.72
N LEU A 94 2.27 1.08 9.38
CA LEU A 94 2.00 2.37 8.72
C LEU A 94 3.29 2.99 8.18
N LYS A 95 4.39 2.96 8.94
CA LYS A 95 5.70 3.41 8.43
C LYS A 95 6.21 2.60 7.24
N TYR A 96 5.97 1.30 7.19
CA TYR A 96 6.36 0.51 6.01
C TYR A 96 5.53 0.89 4.79
N LEU A 97 4.22 1.06 4.94
CA LEU A 97 3.33 1.46 3.84
C LEU A 97 3.65 2.86 3.32
N ASP A 98 3.90 3.79 4.23
CA ASP A 98 4.31 5.16 3.91
C ASP A 98 5.58 5.22 3.02
N ASN A 99 6.52 4.29 3.24
CA ASN A 99 7.73 4.18 2.42
C ASN A 99 7.52 3.44 1.08
N CYS A 100 6.39 2.75 0.89
CA CYS A 100 6.10 2.00 -0.33
C CYS A 100 5.14 2.74 -1.27
N LEU A 101 4.22 3.55 -0.72
CA LEU A 101 3.23 4.30 -1.47
C LEU A 101 3.89 5.32 -2.41
N GLY A 102 3.52 5.24 -3.69
CA GLY A 102 4.03 6.11 -4.75
C GLY A 102 5.46 5.85 -5.24
N ALA A 103 6.26 5.11 -4.47
CA ALA A 103 7.57 4.64 -4.92
C ALA A 103 7.49 3.24 -5.56
N ARG A 104 6.68 2.36 -4.96
CA ARG A 104 6.56 0.95 -5.36
C ARG A 104 5.12 0.53 -5.61
N ILE A 105 4.19 1.16 -4.90
CA ILE A 105 2.77 0.92 -5.04
C ILE A 105 2.21 2.06 -5.90
N GLY A 106 1.92 1.74 -7.16
CA GLY A 106 1.36 2.68 -8.13
C GLY A 106 -0.16 2.77 -8.08
N ARG A 107 -0.85 1.68 -7.69
CA ARG A 107 -2.31 1.62 -7.60
C ARG A 107 -2.81 1.47 -6.16
N VAL A 108 -3.73 2.33 -5.77
CA VAL A 108 -4.38 2.32 -4.45
C VAL A 108 -5.89 2.16 -4.61
N VAL A 109 -6.46 1.13 -4.00
CA VAL A 109 -7.91 0.88 -4.02
C VAL A 109 -8.47 1.06 -2.62
N ILE A 110 -9.45 1.94 -2.46
CA ILE A 110 -10.12 2.25 -1.20
C ILE A 110 -11.57 1.75 -1.28
N LYS A 111 -11.87 0.68 -0.53
CA LYS A 111 -13.21 0.09 -0.45
C LYS A 111 -13.89 0.46 0.86
N GLU A 112 -15.19 0.73 0.78
CA GLU A 112 -16.07 0.93 1.94
C GLU A 112 -15.66 2.07 2.88
N TRP A 113 -15.37 3.25 2.31
CA TRP A 113 -14.93 4.44 3.05
C TRP A 113 -15.93 4.95 4.11
N LYS A 114 -17.14 4.39 4.20
CA LYS A 114 -18.21 4.80 5.11
C LYS A 114 -17.84 4.82 6.59
N THR A 115 -16.74 4.18 7.00
CA THR A 115 -16.29 4.15 8.41
C THR A 115 -15.33 5.31 8.73
N PRO A 116 -15.71 6.27 9.62
CA PRO A 116 -14.91 7.46 9.92
C PRO A 116 -13.53 7.18 10.49
N ILE A 117 -13.38 6.02 11.16
CA ILE A 117 -12.22 5.68 11.97
C ILE A 117 -10.95 5.50 11.11
N ASN A 118 -11.09 5.38 9.78
CA ASN A 118 -9.97 5.14 8.87
C ASN A 118 -9.55 6.37 8.05
N HIS A 119 -10.26 7.50 8.17
CA HIS A 119 -10.04 8.66 7.28
C HIS A 119 -8.69 9.32 7.52
N ASP A 120 -8.34 9.60 8.78
CA ASP A 120 -7.10 10.29 9.13
C ASP A 120 -5.86 9.46 8.81
N VAL A 121 -5.94 8.13 9.00
CA VAL A 121 -4.83 7.22 8.70
C VAL A 121 -4.59 7.17 7.20
N ILE A 122 -5.64 6.99 6.40
CA ILE A 122 -5.50 6.93 4.94
C ILE A 122 -5.02 8.28 4.41
N LYS A 123 -5.57 9.39 4.90
CA LYS A 123 -5.08 10.74 4.58
C LYS A 123 -3.58 10.87 4.84
N SER A 124 -3.12 10.49 6.04
CA SER A 124 -1.69 10.57 6.40
C SER A 124 -0.79 9.69 5.53
N LEU A 125 -1.30 8.56 5.01
CA LEU A 125 -0.57 7.65 4.13
C LEU A 125 -0.44 8.19 2.70
N LEU A 126 -1.43 8.92 2.22
CA LEU A 126 -1.46 9.45 0.85
C LEU A 126 -0.79 10.83 0.74
N GLU A 127 -0.70 11.57 1.85
CA GLU A 127 -0.16 12.93 1.88
C GLU A 127 1.26 13.04 1.32
N GLY A 128 1.44 13.92 0.32
CA GLY A 128 2.72 14.16 -0.33
C GLY A 128 3.25 13.02 -1.20
N LYS A 129 2.45 11.97 -1.43
CA LYS A 129 2.81 10.87 -2.34
C LYS A 129 2.46 11.22 -3.79
N THR A 130 2.89 10.38 -4.71
CA THR A 130 2.49 10.43 -6.13
C THR A 130 1.86 9.08 -6.42
N ILE A 131 0.62 9.06 -6.89
CA ILE A 131 -0.15 7.83 -7.05
C ILE A 131 -0.57 7.73 -8.50
N GLY A 132 -0.15 6.67 -9.19
CA GLY A 132 -0.50 6.47 -10.59
C GLY A 132 -2.01 6.28 -10.76
N GLU A 133 -2.58 5.34 -10.00
CA GLU A 133 -4.00 5.02 -10.08
C GLU A 133 -4.64 4.97 -8.68
N MET A 134 -5.74 5.68 -8.49
CA MET A 134 -6.53 5.59 -7.26
C MET A 134 -7.97 5.17 -7.58
N GLU A 135 -8.44 4.09 -6.97
CA GLU A 135 -9.83 3.65 -7.04
C GLU A 135 -10.54 3.90 -5.71
N VAL A 136 -11.67 4.58 -5.71
CA VAL A 136 -12.46 4.82 -4.48
C VAL A 136 -13.89 4.33 -4.67
N SER A 137 -14.38 3.52 -3.73
CA SER A 137 -15.76 3.01 -3.73
C SER A 137 -16.54 3.26 -2.44
N GLY A 138 -17.85 3.45 -2.59
CA GLY A 138 -18.77 3.67 -1.46
C GLY A 138 -18.65 5.06 -0.82
N LEU A 139 -18.36 6.09 -1.63
CA LEU A 139 -18.23 7.48 -1.20
C LEU A 139 -19.55 8.03 -0.59
N THR A 140 -19.42 8.71 0.53
CA THR A 140 -20.45 9.59 1.13
C THR A 140 -20.01 11.06 0.98
N ASN A 141 -20.85 12.04 1.31
CA ASN A 141 -20.45 13.46 1.20
C ASN A 141 -19.27 13.79 2.08
N ASP A 142 -19.33 13.34 3.32
CA ASP A 142 -18.26 13.54 4.29
C ASP A 142 -16.96 12.86 3.82
N ALA A 143 -17.09 11.72 3.13
CA ALA A 143 -15.97 11.00 2.54
C ALA A 143 -15.23 11.82 1.50
N VAL A 144 -16.00 12.38 0.59
CA VAL A 144 -15.52 13.20 -0.51
C VAL A 144 -14.69 14.37 0.00
N PHE A 145 -15.21 15.12 0.97
CA PHE A 145 -14.49 16.29 1.49
C PHE A 145 -13.21 15.91 2.23
N LYS A 146 -13.18 14.76 2.91
CA LYS A 146 -12.01 14.32 3.69
C LYS A 146 -10.94 13.62 2.86
N LEU A 147 -11.36 12.84 1.87
CA LEU A 147 -10.47 12.04 1.04
C LEU A 147 -10.06 12.77 -0.24
N LEU A 148 -10.98 13.48 -0.88
CA LEU A 148 -10.79 13.97 -2.25
C LEU A 148 -10.39 15.44 -2.32
N MET A 149 -10.78 16.30 -1.37
CA MET A 149 -10.27 17.69 -1.37
C MET A 149 -8.74 17.81 -1.25
N PRO A 150 -8.02 16.90 -0.56
CA PRO A 150 -6.56 16.95 -0.57
C PRO A 150 -5.92 16.27 -1.79
N ILE A 151 -6.67 15.90 -2.84
CA ILE A 151 -6.11 15.28 -4.05
C ILE A 151 -4.99 16.11 -4.67
N ASP A 152 -5.09 17.44 -4.66
CA ASP A 152 -4.03 18.32 -5.13
C ASP A 152 -2.71 18.07 -4.37
N ALA A 153 -2.78 17.63 -3.11
CA ALA A 153 -1.62 17.30 -2.29
C ALA A 153 -1.06 15.88 -2.55
N TYR A 154 -1.82 15.01 -3.24
CA TYR A 154 -1.45 13.60 -3.47
C TYR A 154 -0.93 13.30 -4.88
N LYS A 155 -0.86 14.31 -5.77
CA LYS A 155 -0.38 14.17 -7.16
C LYS A 155 -0.84 12.86 -7.81
N VAL A 156 -2.15 12.72 -7.97
CA VAL A 156 -2.76 11.53 -8.57
C VAL A 156 -2.81 11.70 -10.09
N ASP A 157 -2.30 10.71 -10.84
CA ASP A 157 -2.34 10.76 -12.31
C ASP A 157 -3.72 10.36 -12.85
N VAL A 158 -4.28 9.26 -12.30
CA VAL A 158 -5.59 8.72 -12.67
C VAL A 158 -6.44 8.45 -11.43
N LEU A 159 -7.66 8.99 -11.42
CA LEU A 159 -8.66 8.74 -10.38
C LEU A 159 -9.86 7.97 -10.97
N ASP A 160 -10.08 6.72 -10.54
CA ASP A 160 -11.27 5.92 -10.84
C ASP A 160 -12.25 5.96 -9.64
N LEU A 161 -13.38 6.64 -9.82
CA LEU A 161 -14.41 6.78 -8.81
C LEU A 161 -15.55 5.82 -9.11
N THR A 162 -15.76 4.84 -8.23
CA THR A 162 -16.95 4.00 -8.27
C THR A 162 -17.97 4.51 -7.27
N VAL A 163 -19.05 5.07 -7.79
CA VAL A 163 -20.07 5.74 -7.00
C VAL A 163 -21.31 4.87 -6.95
N ASP A 164 -21.81 4.63 -5.74
CA ASP A 164 -23.09 3.96 -5.55
C ASP A 164 -24.21 5.04 -5.55
N LYS A 165 -24.90 5.20 -4.42
CA LYS A 165 -25.82 6.30 -4.18
C LYS A 165 -25.00 7.53 -3.78
N ASN A 166 -25.01 8.59 -4.59
CA ASN A 166 -24.49 9.86 -4.11
C ASN A 166 -25.49 10.47 -3.15
N GLU A 167 -24.99 10.93 -2.01
CA GLU A 167 -25.80 11.72 -1.09
C GLU A 167 -25.44 13.20 -1.19
N ALA A 168 -24.58 13.61 -2.14
CA ALA A 168 -24.00 14.95 -2.21
C ALA A 168 -25.09 15.98 -2.36
N GLY A 169 -25.05 16.98 -1.47
CA GLY A 169 -25.94 18.14 -1.59
C GLY A 169 -25.76 18.87 -2.93
N ASN A 170 -24.57 18.79 -3.53
CA ASN A 170 -24.28 19.34 -4.85
C ASN A 170 -23.25 18.47 -5.61
N PRO A 171 -23.69 17.48 -6.41
CA PRO A 171 -22.80 16.62 -7.19
C PRO A 171 -21.96 17.36 -8.23
N ALA A 172 -22.46 18.46 -8.80
CA ALA A 172 -21.76 19.25 -9.81
C ALA A 172 -20.57 20.02 -9.20
N ALA A 173 -20.74 20.60 -8.00
CA ALA A 173 -19.64 21.23 -7.27
C ALA A 173 -18.54 20.22 -6.93
N LEU A 174 -18.93 19.01 -6.50
CA LEU A 174 -17.98 17.92 -6.28
C LEU A 174 -17.18 17.59 -7.54
N LEU A 175 -17.86 17.37 -8.67
CA LEU A 175 -17.17 17.10 -9.94
C LEU A 175 -16.20 18.19 -10.35
N HIS A 176 -16.60 19.45 -10.13
CA HIS A 176 -15.74 20.60 -10.37
C HIS A 176 -14.50 20.55 -9.48
N ASP A 177 -14.65 20.25 -8.19
CA ASP A 177 -13.52 20.14 -7.26
C ASP A 177 -12.56 18.99 -7.64
N LEU A 178 -13.07 17.92 -8.25
CA LEU A 178 -12.27 16.78 -8.73
C LEU A 178 -11.63 17.01 -10.10
N SER A 179 -12.03 18.06 -10.81
CA SER A 179 -11.52 18.35 -12.15
C SER A 179 -10.05 18.76 -12.19
N SER A 180 -9.42 18.96 -11.02
CA SER A 180 -7.98 19.18 -10.91
C SER A 180 -7.14 17.94 -11.21
N VAL A 181 -7.74 16.74 -11.18
CA VAL A 181 -7.05 15.49 -11.55
C VAL A 181 -6.84 15.42 -13.06
N PRO A 182 -5.63 15.07 -13.55
CA PRO A 182 -5.33 14.98 -14.98
C PRO A 182 -6.24 14.01 -15.74
N ALA A 183 -6.55 12.85 -15.16
CA ALA A 183 -7.46 11.87 -15.73
C ALA A 183 -8.44 11.36 -14.67
N MET A 184 -9.73 11.46 -14.95
CA MET A 184 -10.79 11.00 -14.07
C MET A 184 -11.74 10.06 -14.80
N ILE A 185 -11.98 8.89 -14.19
CA ILE A 185 -12.95 7.88 -14.62
C ILE A 185 -14.03 7.83 -13.55
N ILE A 186 -15.30 7.88 -13.97
CA ILE A 186 -16.43 7.79 -13.05
C ILE A 186 -17.29 6.62 -13.49
N ARG A 187 -17.52 5.69 -12.56
CA ARG A 187 -18.37 4.52 -12.73
C ARG A 187 -19.52 4.61 -11.74
N GLN A 188 -20.74 4.71 -12.24
CA GLN A 188 -21.92 4.65 -11.38
C GLN A 188 -22.42 3.20 -11.27
N ARG A 189 -22.54 2.68 -10.04
CA ARG A 189 -23.22 1.42 -9.79
C ARG A 189 -24.73 1.59 -9.80
N HIS A 190 -25.43 0.49 -10.04
CA HIS A 190 -26.89 0.45 -9.98
C HIS A 190 -27.39 0.91 -8.60
N VAL A 191 -28.30 1.89 -8.61
CA VAL A 191 -28.95 2.41 -7.39
C VAL A 191 -30.34 1.79 -7.29
N SER A 192 -30.58 1.02 -6.22
CA SER A 192 -31.88 0.40 -5.98
C SER A 192 -32.99 1.45 -5.85
N GLY A 193 -34.11 1.22 -6.55
CA GLY A 193 -35.28 2.11 -6.52
C GLY A 193 -35.30 3.19 -7.60
N ILE A 194 -34.27 3.23 -8.45
CA ILE A 194 -34.16 4.16 -9.57
C ILE A 194 -34.32 3.38 -10.89
N ALA A 195 -35.13 3.88 -11.81
CA ALA A 195 -35.33 3.23 -13.11
C ALA A 195 -34.10 3.42 -14.00
N SER A 196 -33.64 2.35 -14.65
CA SER A 196 -32.48 2.36 -15.58
C SER A 196 -32.67 3.23 -16.83
N THR A 197 -33.84 3.85 -16.99
CA THR A 197 -34.18 4.73 -18.11
C THR A 197 -33.88 6.21 -17.82
N GLU A 198 -33.56 6.55 -16.59
CA GLU A 198 -33.14 7.90 -16.20
C GLU A 198 -31.62 8.03 -16.29
N ILE A 199 -31.15 9.16 -16.85
CA ILE A 199 -29.73 9.40 -17.09
C ILE A 199 -29.12 9.94 -15.80
N TYR A 200 -28.15 9.23 -15.23
CA TYR A 200 -27.49 9.66 -13.99
C TYR A 200 -26.00 9.83 -14.15
N PHE A 201 -25.48 10.84 -13.44
CA PHE A 201 -24.06 10.98 -13.14
C PHE A 201 -23.78 10.74 -11.64
N PHE A 202 -24.77 10.88 -10.75
CA PHE A 202 -24.62 10.60 -9.31
C PHE A 202 -25.93 10.22 -8.60
N GLY A 203 -27.02 9.99 -9.34
CA GLY A 203 -28.37 9.92 -8.77
C GLY A 203 -29.11 11.24 -8.95
#